data_AF-A0A3D4TF81-F1
#
_entry.id   AF-A0A3D4TF81-F1
#
_cell.length_a   1.000
_cell.length_b   1.000
_cell.length_c   1.000
_cell.angle_alpha   90.00
_cell.angle_beta   90.00
_cell.angle_gamma   90.00
#
_symmetry.space_group_name_H-M   'P 1'
#
loop_
_entity.id
_entity.type
_entity.pdbx_description
1 polymer ?
#
loop_
_entity_poly.entity_id
_entity_poly.type
_entity_poly.pdbx_seq_one_letter_code
_entity_poly.pdbx_strand_id
1 'polypeptide(L)'
;MQHSFQYDKRKVLQALRYHFIQRPEIRVLIILVNVFAIVSAVLFYMQKIRPEPFLLGSLIWLLMVAAFWFILPNTIYRRSSTFKDRFIAFFGDQEMVLENERGYINWGWGKFSKWFESPHFFHL
;
A
#
# COMPACT_ATOMS: atom_id res chain seq x y z
N MET A 1 25.81 18.30 -1.59
CA MET A 1 24.98 18.82 -0.46
C MET A 1 24.31 17.63 0.25
N GLN A 2 24.19 17.66 1.58
CA GLN A 2 23.63 16.56 2.38
C GLN A 2 22.21 16.92 2.86
N HIS A 3 21.25 16.05 2.59
CA HIS A 3 19.87 16.22 3.03
C HIS A 3 19.41 15.00 3.84
N SER A 4 18.98 15.21 5.08
CA SER A 4 18.36 14.18 5.90
C SER A 4 16.84 14.25 5.77
N PHE A 5 16.19 13.10 5.58
CA PHE A 5 14.74 13.01 5.56
C PHE A 5 14.25 11.75 6.28
N GLN A 6 13.06 11.85 6.87
CA GLN A 6 12.40 10.78 7.57
C GLN A 6 11.00 10.57 7.01
N TYR A 7 10.58 9.32 6.90
CA TYR A 7 9.24 8.99 6.46
C TYR A 7 8.20 9.32 7.55
N ASP A 8 7.17 10.10 7.18
CA ASP A 8 6.01 10.31 8.04
C ASP A 8 5.11 9.06 8.02
N LYS A 9 4.91 8.45 9.19
CA LYS A 9 4.06 7.28 9.39
C LYS A 9 2.68 7.43 8.74
N ARG A 10 2.05 8.59 8.83
CA ARG A 10 0.70 8.83 8.26
C ARG A 10 0.73 8.77 6.74
N LYS A 11 1.74 9.40 6.13
CA LYS A 11 1.94 9.40 4.67
C LYS A 11 2.28 8.00 4.16
N VAL A 12 3.12 7.24 4.87
CA VAL A 12 3.45 5.85 4.51
C VAL A 12 2.22 4.94 4.59
N LEU A 13 1.42 5.04 5.66
CA LEU A 13 0.19 4.25 5.79
C LEU A 13 -0.81 4.59 4.68
N GLN A 14 -0.92 5.86 4.29
CA GLN A 14 -1.78 6.28 3.18
C GLN A 14 -1.28 5.74 1.84
N ALA A 15 0.02 5.84 1.56
CA ALA A 15 0.64 5.30 0.35
C ALA A 15 0.46 3.77 0.27
N LEU A 16 0.64 3.06 1.39
CA LEU A 16 0.42 1.62 1.47
C LEU A 16 -1.05 1.26 1.18
N ARG A 17 -2.02 1.96 1.77
CA ARG A 17 -3.45 1.73 1.47
C ARG A 17 -3.75 1.86 -0.01
N TYR A 18 -3.22 2.92 -0.65
CA TYR A 18 -3.43 3.16 -2.07
C TYR A 18 -2.76 2.08 -2.94
N HIS A 19 -1.53 1.72 -2.61
CA HIS A 19 -0.78 0.63 -3.26
C HIS A 19 -1.54 -0.71 -3.20
N PHE A 20 -2.10 -1.06 -2.04
CA PHE A 20 -2.89 -2.29 -1.90
C PHE A 20 -4.17 -2.26 -2.75
N ILE A 21 -4.88 -1.14 -2.82
CA ILE A 21 -6.10 -1.03 -3.65
C ILE A 21 -5.80 -1.11 -5.15
N GLN A 22 -4.61 -0.68 -5.58
CA GLN A 22 -4.18 -0.78 -6.98
C GLN A 22 -3.75 -2.19 -7.39
N ARG A 23 -3.48 -3.09 -6.43
CA ARG A 23 -3.15 -4.48 -6.74
C ARG A 23 -4.35 -5.18 -7.37
N PRO A 24 -4.19 -5.79 -8.56
CA PRO A 24 -5.29 -6.41 -9.28
C PRO A 24 -5.95 -7.53 -8.48
N GLU A 25 -5.19 -8.28 -7.68
CA GLU A 25 -5.67 -9.36 -6.84
C GLU A 25 -6.68 -8.87 -5.79
N ILE A 26 -6.36 -7.74 -5.15
CA ILE A 26 -7.21 -7.11 -4.14
C ILE A 26 -8.46 -6.52 -4.80
N ARG A 27 -8.30 -5.87 -5.96
CA ARG A 27 -9.42 -5.33 -6.71
C ARG A 27 -10.41 -6.43 -7.13
N VAL A 28 -9.91 -7.56 -7.66
CA VAL A 28 -10.75 -8.72 -8.03
C VAL A 28 -11.46 -9.29 -6.80
N LEU A 29 -10.77 -9.43 -5.67
CA LEU A 29 -11.36 -9.91 -4.43
C LEU A 29 -12.49 -8.99 -3.95
N ILE A 30 -12.27 -7.67 -3.95
CA ILE A 30 -13.29 -6.67 -3.56
C ILE A 30 -14.52 -6.80 -4.47
N ILE A 31 -14.32 -6.91 -5.79
CA ILE A 31 -15.43 -7.06 -6.74
C ILE A 31 -16.21 -8.35 -6.45
N LEU A 32 -15.51 -9.48 -6.28
CA LEU A 32 -16.12 -10.78 -6.05
C LEU A 32 -16.96 -10.78 -4.76
N VAL A 33 -16.41 -10.26 -3.66
CA VAL A 33 -17.12 -10.21 -2.38
C VAL A 33 -18.34 -9.27 -2.44
N ASN A 34 -18.24 -8.13 -3.12
CA ASN A 34 -19.40 -7.24 -3.29
C ASN A 34 -20.48 -7.88 -4.18
N VAL A 35 -20.11 -8.51 -5.30
CA VAL A 35 -21.07 -9.26 -6.14
C VAL A 35 -21.74 -10.36 -5.34
N PHE A 36 -20.97 -11.13 -4.55
CA PHE A 36 -21.50 -12.17 -3.67
C PHE A 36 -22.47 -11.61 -2.63
N ALA A 37 -22.14 -10.47 -2.01
CA ALA A 37 -22.99 -9.82 -1.03
C ALA A 37 -24.31 -9.34 -1.65
N ILE A 38 -24.27 -8.75 -2.84
CA ILE A 38 -25.46 -8.30 -3.58
C ILE A 38 -26.34 -9.49 -3.95
N VAL A 39 -25.75 -10.55 -4.52
CA VAL A 39 -26.48 -11.78 -4.89
C VAL A 39 -27.12 -12.41 -3.66
N SER A 40 -26.40 -12.48 -2.55
CA SER A 40 -26.92 -13.01 -1.29
C SER A 40 -28.07 -12.17 -0.74
N ALA A 41 -27.97 -10.83 -0.82
CA ALA A 41 -29.03 -9.91 -0.40
C ALA A 41 -30.29 -10.08 -1.25
N VAL A 42 -30.15 -10.18 -2.57
CA VAL A 42 -31.27 -10.40 -3.50
C VAL A 42 -31.93 -11.76 -3.24
N LEU A 43 -31.15 -12.83 -3.09
CA LEU A 43 -31.67 -14.17 -2.84
C LEU A 43 -32.36 -14.29 -1.46
N PHE A 44 -31.84 -13.57 -0.46
CA PHE A 44 -32.49 -13.44 0.85
C PHE A 44 -33.81 -12.68 0.75
N TYR A 45 -33.85 -11.57 0.01
CA TYR A 45 -35.08 -10.82 -0.25
C TYR A 45 -36.13 -11.67 -0.97
N MET A 46 -35.69 -12.51 -1.91
CA MET A 46 -36.56 -13.47 -2.60
C MET A 46 -36.96 -14.69 -1.74
N GLN A 47 -36.57 -14.74 -0.47
CA GLN A 47 -36.86 -15.85 0.47
C GLN A 47 -36.37 -17.23 -0.03
N LYS A 48 -35.43 -17.27 -0.99
CA LYS A 48 -34.89 -18.52 -1.56
C LYS A 48 -33.81 -19.13 -0.68
N ILE A 49 -33.19 -18.33 0.20
CA ILE A 49 -32.08 -18.72 1.06
C ILE A 49 -32.40 -18.32 2.49
N ARG A 50 -31.95 -19.15 3.43
CA ARG A 50 -31.96 -18.86 4.87
C ARG A 50 -31.05 -17.65 5.19
N PRO A 51 -31.19 -17.00 6.36
CA PRO A 51 -30.34 -15.87 6.72
C PRO A 51 -28.87 -16.23 6.96
N GLU A 52 -28.51 -17.51 7.17
CA GLU A 52 -27.14 -17.88 7.55
C GLU A 52 -26.08 -17.54 6.47
N PRO A 53 -26.28 -17.84 5.17
CA PRO A 53 -25.33 -17.48 4.12
C PRO A 53 -25.17 -15.97 3.92
N PHE A 54 -26.26 -15.21 4.09
CA PHE A 54 -26.21 -13.75 4.03
C PHE A 54 -25.36 -13.16 5.18
N LEU A 55 -25.55 -13.68 6.40
CA LEU A 55 -24.76 -13.28 7.56
C LEU A 55 -23.27 -13.60 7.39
N LEU A 56 -22.94 -14.78 6.86
CA LEU A 56 -21.56 -15.16 6.55
C LEU A 56 -20.94 -14.21 5.50
N GLY A 57 -21.68 -13.89 4.44
CA GLY A 57 -21.21 -12.94 3.42
C GLY A 57 -20.92 -11.55 3.97
N SER A 58 -21.82 -11.03 4.81
CA SER A 58 -21.66 -9.75 5.49
C SER A 58 -20.44 -9.76 6.45
N LEU A 59 -20.27 -10.85 7.20
CA LEU A 59 -19.12 -11.01 8.08
C LEU A 59 -17.80 -11.02 7.30
N ILE A 60 -17.73 -11.76 6.21
CA ILE A 60 -16.55 -11.80 5.33
C ILE A 60 -16.25 -10.42 4.76
N TRP A 61 -17.28 -9.69 4.31
CA TRP A 61 -17.12 -8.33 3.81
C TRP A 61 -16.55 -7.38 4.88
N LEU A 62 -17.05 -7.45 6.11
CA LEU A 62 -16.53 -6.64 7.23
C LEU A 62 -15.07 -6.97 7.54
N LEU A 63 -14.73 -8.26 7.63
CA LEU A 63 -13.36 -8.71 7.87
C LEU A 63 -12.43 -8.26 6.75
N MET A 64 -12.90 -8.30 5.50
CA MET A 64 -12.14 -7.84 4.34
C MET A 64 -11.84 -6.34 4.42
N VAL A 65 -12.84 -5.50 4.71
CA VAL A 65 -12.66 -4.05 4.87
C VAL A 65 -11.68 -3.76 6.01
N ALA A 66 -11.83 -4.42 7.15
CA ALA A 66 -10.92 -4.27 8.29
C ALA A 66 -9.48 -4.69 7.92
N ALA A 67 -9.33 -5.80 7.20
CA ALA A 67 -8.03 -6.32 6.78
C ALA A 67 -7.28 -5.33 5.89
N PHE A 68 -7.94 -4.79 4.86
CA PHE A 68 -7.29 -3.86 3.93
C PHE A 68 -7.07 -2.47 4.50
N TRP A 69 -7.96 -1.98 5.35
CA TRP A 69 -7.86 -0.60 5.86
C TRP A 69 -6.92 -0.45 7.06
N PHE A 70 -6.88 -1.47 7.93
CA PHE A 70 -6.16 -1.44 9.20
C PHE A 70 -5.06 -2.49 9.31
N ILE A 71 -5.36 -3.77 9.04
CA ILE A 71 -4.44 -4.87 9.35
C ILE A 71 -3.22 -4.86 8.42
N LEU A 72 -3.43 -4.93 7.11
CA LEU A 72 -2.38 -4.96 6.09
C LEU A 72 -1.40 -3.77 6.17
N PRO A 73 -1.86 -2.50 6.09
CA PRO A 73 -0.94 -1.36 6.12
C PRO A 73 -0.17 -1.28 7.44
N ASN A 74 -0.82 -1.57 8.57
CA ASN A 74 -0.15 -1.55 9.88
C ASN A 74 0.85 -2.69 10.04
N THR A 75 0.55 -3.87 9.51
CA THR A 75 1.44 -5.05 9.60
C THR A 75 2.70 -4.84 8.77
N ILE A 76 2.55 -4.30 7.55
CA ILE A 76 3.66 -4.00 6.63
C ILE A 76 4.51 -2.85 7.18
N TYR A 77 3.88 -1.81 7.73
CA TYR A 77 4.58 -0.73 8.44
C TYR A 77 5.35 -1.25 9.67
N ARG A 78 4.78 -2.20 10.43
CA ARG A 78 5.48 -2.77 11.60
C ARG A 78 6.67 -3.63 11.20
N ARG A 79 6.54 -4.43 10.14
CA ARG A 79 7.58 -5.38 9.68
C ARG A 79 8.71 -4.73 8.90
N SER A 80 8.44 -3.67 8.14
CA SER A 80 9.46 -3.03 7.31
C SER A 80 10.24 -2.01 8.14
N SER A 81 11.47 -2.34 8.49
CA SER A 81 12.38 -1.40 9.14
C SER A 81 12.70 -0.18 8.27
N THR A 82 12.74 -0.37 6.95
CA THR A 82 13.01 0.68 5.95
C THR A 82 12.06 1.88 6.08
N PHE A 83 10.81 1.69 6.52
CA PHE A 83 9.87 2.80 6.70
C PHE A 83 10.00 3.54 8.04
N LYS A 84 10.82 3.02 8.96
CA LYS A 84 11.10 3.60 10.28
C LYS A 84 12.48 4.23 10.35
N ASP A 85 13.37 3.79 9.48
CA ASP A 85 14.74 4.23 9.40
C ASP A 85 14.85 5.69 8.88
N ARG A 86 15.92 6.38 9.27
CA ARG A 86 16.25 7.73 8.80
C ARG A 86 17.23 7.64 7.63
N PHE A 87 16.94 8.38 6.56
CA PHE A 87 17.76 8.39 5.37
C PHE A 87 18.55 9.69 5.26
N ILE A 88 19.78 9.57 4.82
CA ILE A 88 20.66 10.69 4.49
C ILE A 88 21.00 10.55 3.01
N ALA A 89 20.56 11.50 2.21
CA ALA A 89 20.93 11.59 0.81
C ALA A 89 22.13 12.51 0.65
N PHE A 90 23.19 12.00 0.05
CA PHE A 90 24.37 12.75 -0.37
C PHE A 90 24.34 12.89 -1.89
N PHE A 91 24.30 14.13 -2.36
CA PHE A 91 24.41 14.45 -3.78
C PHE A 91 25.83 14.95 -4.03
N GLY A 92 26.64 14.13 -4.72
CA GLY A 92 27.97 14.46 -5.21
C GLY A 92 27.98 14.68 -6.73
N ASP A 93 29.10 15.17 -7.27
CA ASP A 93 29.20 15.57 -8.68
C ASP A 93 29.09 14.40 -9.67
N GLN A 94 29.38 13.16 -9.24
CA GLN A 94 29.38 11.97 -10.10
C GLN A 94 28.39 10.86 -9.66
N GLU A 95 27.91 10.92 -8.43
CA GLU A 95 27.04 9.88 -7.86
C GLU A 95 26.07 10.45 -6.80
N MET A 96 24.91 9.80 -6.72
CA MET A 96 23.96 9.98 -5.63
C MET A 96 24.10 8.80 -4.66
N VAL A 97 24.40 9.10 -3.40
CA VAL A 97 24.50 8.10 -2.33
C VAL A 97 23.33 8.28 -1.37
N LEU A 98 22.58 7.20 -1.17
CA LEU A 98 21.50 7.14 -0.19
C LEU A 98 21.94 6.21 0.94
N GLU A 99 22.16 6.79 2.10
CA GLU A 99 22.68 6.10 3.28
C GLU A 99 21.61 5.98 4.36
N ASN A 100 21.63 4.85 5.05
CA ASN A 100 20.82 4.53 6.21
C ASN A 100 21.68 3.70 7.19
N GLU A 101 21.28 3.61 8.46
CA GLU A 101 21.91 2.83 9.53
C GLU A 101 22.17 1.34 9.19
N ARG A 102 21.56 0.81 8.13
CA ARG A 102 21.69 -0.59 7.68
C ARG A 102 22.51 -0.78 6.40
N GLY A 103 22.95 0.30 5.75
CA GLY A 103 23.73 0.23 4.52
C GLY A 103 23.58 1.47 3.63
N TYR A 104 24.38 1.51 2.57
CA TYR A 104 24.38 2.58 1.57
C TYR A 104 24.09 2.01 0.19
N ILE A 105 23.28 2.72 -0.60
CA ILE A 105 23.11 2.47 -2.02
C ILE A 105 23.72 3.64 -2.79
N ASN A 106 24.61 3.31 -3.73
CA ASN A 106 25.22 4.22 -4.68
C ASN A 106 24.52 4.07 -6.04
N TRP A 107 24.05 5.19 -6.60
CA TRP A 107 23.67 5.29 -7.99
C TRP A 107 24.56 6.31 -8.71
N GLY A 108 25.39 5.83 -9.65
CA GLY A 108 26.06 6.70 -10.62
C GLY A 108 25.06 7.28 -11.62
N TRP A 109 25.21 8.57 -11.96
CA TRP A 109 24.24 9.32 -12.77
C TRP A 109 23.88 8.67 -14.12
N GLY A 110 24.79 7.89 -14.70
CA GLY A 110 24.57 7.18 -15.97
C GLY A 110 23.54 6.05 -15.94
N LYS A 111 23.00 5.67 -14.77
CA LYS A 111 21.95 4.62 -14.65
C LYS A 111 20.52 5.16 -14.70
N PHE A 112 20.33 6.47 -14.62
CA PHE A 112 19.01 7.09 -14.69
C PHE A 112 18.62 7.28 -16.16
N SER A 113 17.72 6.43 -16.67
CA SER A 113 17.33 6.43 -18.09
C SER A 113 15.96 7.07 -18.36
N LYS A 114 15.12 7.26 -17.33
CA LYS A 114 13.77 7.82 -17.47
C LYS A 114 13.44 8.67 -16.25
N TRP A 115 13.19 9.97 -16.46
CA TRP A 115 12.70 10.87 -15.44
C TRP A 115 11.17 10.98 -15.54
N PHE A 116 10.49 11.08 -14.40
CA PHE A 116 9.04 11.33 -14.34
C PHE A 116 8.76 12.43 -13.31
N GLU A 117 8.17 13.54 -13.75
CA GLU A 117 7.74 14.63 -12.88
C GLU A 117 6.33 14.36 -12.35
N SER A 118 6.17 14.42 -11.02
CA SER A 118 4.86 14.62 -10.40
C SER A 118 4.87 15.92 -9.58
N PRO A 119 3.72 16.56 -9.33
CA PRO A 119 3.70 17.79 -8.56
C PRO A 119 4.33 17.55 -7.18
N HIS A 120 5.43 18.25 -6.91
CA HIS A 120 6.26 18.19 -5.68
C HIS A 120 7.26 17.02 -5.53
N PHE A 121 7.44 16.15 -6.54
CA PHE A 121 8.49 15.12 -6.48
C PHE A 121 9.18 14.90 -7.82
N PHE A 122 10.52 14.91 -7.79
CA PHE A 122 11.36 14.43 -8.87
C PHE A 122 11.66 12.95 -8.67
N HIS A 123 11.24 12.12 -9.61
CA HIS A 123 11.65 10.73 -9.70
C HIS A 123 12.78 10.64 -10.74
N LEU A 124 14.01 10.44 -10.26
CA LEU A 124 15.20 10.18 -11.06
C LEU A 124 15.33 8.68 -11.36
#